data_AF-A0A1C4WZ47-F1
#
_entry.id   AF-A0A1C4WZ47-F1
#
_cell.length_a   1.000
_cell.length_b   1.000
_cell.length_c   1.000
_cell.angle_alpha   90.00
_cell.angle_beta   90.00
_cell.angle_gamma   90.00
#
_symmetry.space_group_name_H-M   'P 1'
#
loop_
_entity.id
_entity.type
_entity.pdbx_description
1 polymer ?
#
loop_
_entity_poly.entity_id
_entity_poly.type
_entity_poly.pdbx_seq_one_letter_code
_entity_poly.pdbx_strand_id
1 'polypeptide(L)'
;MTKLTKRADDTGRQPLRVMGTAEIAEYLGVSRQWVEVLSKRRDFPEPSATLKAGRIWRTEDVERWAAEHRPRPESDEYDGSE
;
A
#
# COMPACT_ATOMS: atom_id res chain seq x y z
N MET A 1 -19.96 -25.91 38.04
CA MET A 1 -19.09 -24.71 38.09
C MET A 1 -18.81 -24.24 36.68
N THR A 2 -19.13 -22.97 36.46
CA THR A 2 -19.23 -22.21 35.21
C THR A 2 -17.89 -22.07 34.47
N LYS A 3 -17.88 -22.28 33.14
CA LYS A 3 -17.44 -21.28 32.15
C LYS A 3 -17.97 -21.60 30.74
N LEU A 4 -19.09 -20.96 30.43
CA LEU A 4 -19.36 -20.27 29.15
C LEU A 4 -18.32 -19.12 29.07
N THR A 5 -17.50 -18.91 28.03
CA THR A 5 -17.76 -18.25 26.73
C THR A 5 -16.53 -18.55 25.84
N LYS A 6 -16.63 -18.77 24.53
CA LYS A 6 -16.85 -17.75 23.49
C LYS A 6 -17.21 -18.49 22.21
N ARG A 7 -18.40 -18.23 21.69
CA ARG A 7 -18.70 -18.49 20.28
C ARG A 7 -17.76 -17.62 19.45
N ALA A 8 -17.02 -18.20 18.52
CA ALA A 8 -16.38 -17.47 17.44
C ALA A 8 -16.73 -18.21 16.16
N ASP A 9 -17.60 -17.58 15.40
CA ASP A 9 -17.84 -17.85 14.00
C ASP A 9 -16.52 -17.56 13.26
N ASP A 10 -15.63 -18.55 13.13
CA ASP A 10 -14.32 -18.43 12.47
C ASP A 10 -14.41 -19.04 11.06
N THR A 11 -15.16 -18.37 10.18
CA THR A 11 -15.11 -18.69 8.75
C THR A 11 -13.88 -18.02 8.15
N GLY A 12 -12.71 -18.66 8.26
CA GLY A 12 -11.52 -18.65 7.37
C GLY A 12 -11.16 -17.45 6.48
N ARG A 13 -11.63 -16.23 6.72
CA ARG A 13 -11.40 -15.08 5.86
C ARG A 13 -10.16 -14.34 6.33
N GLN A 14 -9.03 -14.67 5.70
CA GLN A 14 -7.80 -13.91 5.88
C GLN A 14 -8.06 -12.41 5.58
N PRO A 15 -7.49 -11.50 6.37
CA PRO A 15 -7.67 -10.07 6.14
C PRO A 15 -7.09 -9.70 4.77
N LEU A 16 -7.86 -8.92 4.00
CA LEU A 16 -7.39 -8.38 2.72
C LEU A 16 -6.20 -7.44 2.98
N ARG A 17 -5.05 -7.69 2.35
CA ARG A 17 -3.89 -6.79 2.41
C ARG A 17 -3.97 -5.77 1.28
N VAL A 18 -4.12 -4.51 1.66
CA VAL A 18 -4.23 -3.39 0.75
C VAL A 18 -3.35 -2.23 1.18
N MET A 19 -3.02 -1.36 0.25
CA MET A 19 -2.27 -0.14 0.48
C MET A 19 -2.94 1.04 -0.20
N GLY A 20 -3.01 2.18 0.50
CA GLY A 20 -3.24 3.48 -0.12
C GLY A 20 -1.95 4.14 -0.60
N THR A 21 -2.06 5.35 -1.16
CA THR A 21 -0.90 6.12 -1.66
C THR A 21 0.17 6.35 -0.59
N ALA A 22 -0.20 6.58 0.67
CA ALA A 22 0.76 6.85 1.74
C ALA A 22 1.56 5.59 2.10
N GLU A 23 0.88 4.46 2.28
CA GLU A 23 1.52 3.18 2.58
C GLU A 23 2.44 2.71 1.44
N ILE A 24 2.07 2.98 0.18
CA ILE A 24 2.95 2.71 -0.98
C ILE A 24 4.19 3.61 -0.94
N ALA A 25 4.02 4.89 -0.59
CA ALA A 25 5.12 5.85 -0.50
C ALA A 25 6.15 5.41 0.55
N GLU A 26 5.68 5.04 1.74
CA GLU A 26 6.51 4.49 2.81
C GLU A 26 7.20 3.17 2.39
N TYR A 27 6.46 2.26 1.74
CA TYR A 27 7.01 0.98 1.28
C TYR A 27 8.10 1.13 0.20
N LEU A 28 7.95 2.12 -0.68
CA LEU A 28 8.90 2.38 -1.78
C LEU A 28 10.04 3.32 -1.38
N GLY A 29 9.94 4.03 -0.26
CA GLY A 29 10.90 5.05 0.15
C GLY A 29 10.90 6.25 -0.81
N VAL A 30 9.70 6.72 -1.18
CA VAL A 30 9.50 7.86 -2.10
C VAL A 30 8.40 8.77 -1.57
N SER A 31 8.33 9.98 -2.10
CA SER A 31 7.26 10.94 -1.81
C SER A 31 5.88 10.46 -2.29
N ARG A 32 4.81 10.84 -1.56
CA ARG A 32 3.40 10.55 -1.96
C ARG A 32 3.04 11.10 -3.34
N GLN A 33 3.54 12.28 -3.67
CA GLN A 33 3.38 12.89 -5.01
C GLN A 33 4.00 12.00 -6.10
N TRP A 34 5.13 11.37 -5.79
CA TRP A 34 5.81 10.46 -6.71
C TRP A 34 5.00 9.19 -6.97
N VAL A 35 4.33 8.66 -5.94
CA VAL A 35 3.37 7.56 -6.10
C VAL A 35 2.20 7.95 -7.00
N GLU A 36 1.70 9.19 -6.91
CA GLU A 36 0.67 9.66 -7.83
C GLU A 36 1.14 9.74 -9.28
N VAL A 37 2.40 10.11 -9.52
CA VAL A 37 3.00 10.07 -10.86
C VAL A 37 3.17 8.62 -11.35
N LEU A 38 3.72 7.74 -10.51
CA LEU A 38 3.86 6.32 -10.79
C LEU A 38 2.55 5.69 -11.20
N SER A 39 1.49 5.98 -10.44
CA SER A 39 0.18 5.38 -10.65
C SER A 39 -0.50 5.71 -11.98
N LYS A 40 0.03 6.68 -12.73
CA LYS A 40 -0.40 7.02 -14.09
C LYS A 40 0.37 6.25 -15.16
N ARG A 41 1.45 5.56 -14.79
CA ARG A 41 2.24 4.73 -15.70
C ARG A 41 1.48 3.45 -16.02
N ARG A 42 1.61 3.01 -17.27
CA ARG A 42 0.97 1.78 -17.76
C ARG A 42 1.50 0.50 -17.11
N ASP A 43 2.74 0.53 -16.63
CA ASP A 43 3.37 -0.60 -15.94
C ASP A 43 3.01 -0.68 -14.45
N PHE A 44 2.46 0.39 -13.87
CA PHE A 44 2.08 0.40 -12.45
C PHE A 44 0.76 -0.35 -12.25
N PRO A 45 0.58 -1.07 -11.12
CA PRO A 45 -0.65 -1.81 -10.85
C PRO A 45 -1.92 -0.97 -10.92
N GLU A 46 -2.98 -1.55 -11.48
CA GLU A 46 -4.30 -0.94 -11.44
C GLU A 46 -4.87 -0.95 -10.00
N PRO A 47 -5.54 0.13 -9.57
CA PRO A 47 -6.14 0.17 -8.25
C PRO A 47 -7.32 -0.82 -8.17
N SER A 48 -7.36 -1.62 -7.10
CA SER A 48 -8.47 -2.52 -6.81
C SER A 48 -9.73 -1.78 -6.34
N ALA A 49 -9.58 -0.56 -5.83
CA ALA A 49 -10.71 0.32 -5.54
C ALA A 49 -10.31 1.80 -5.65
N THR A 50 -11.31 2.64 -5.96
CA THR A 50 -11.18 4.10 -5.88
C THR A 50 -12.22 4.62 -4.90
N LEU A 51 -11.76 5.23 -3.81
CA LEU A 51 -12.58 5.81 -2.75
C LEU A 51 -12.47 7.33 -2.77
N LYS A 52 -13.35 8.03 -2.04
CA LYS A 52 -13.21 9.48 -1.81
C LYS A 52 -11.87 9.84 -1.15
N ALA A 53 -11.34 8.95 -0.30
CA ALA A 53 -10.06 9.14 0.37
C ALA A 53 -8.84 8.91 -0.55
N GLY A 54 -9.02 8.22 -1.68
CA GLY A 54 -7.93 7.87 -2.59
C GLY A 54 -8.09 6.50 -3.24
N ARG A 55 -7.08 6.14 -4.03
CA ARG A 55 -6.97 4.84 -4.70
C ARG A 55 -6.37 3.81 -3.75
N ILE A 56 -6.83 2.57 -3.87
CA ILE A 56 -6.44 1.44 -3.03
C ILE A 56 -5.94 0.32 -3.95
N TRP A 57 -4.76 -0.21 -3.64
CA TRP A 57 -4.13 -1.31 -4.36
C TRP A 57 -4.06 -2.54 -3.48
N ARG A 58 -4.01 -3.73 -4.09
CA ARG A 58 -3.60 -4.94 -3.37
C ARG A 58 -2.11 -4.84 -3.09
N THR A 59 -1.74 -5.23 -1.88
CA THR A 59 -0.32 -5.25 -1.48
C THR A 59 0.50 -6.14 -2.41
N GLU A 60 -0.02 -7.32 -2.78
CA GLU A 60 0.70 -8.30 -3.63
C GLU A 60 1.07 -7.74 -5.02
N ASP A 61 0.21 -6.90 -5.61
CA ASP A 61 0.45 -6.34 -6.93
C ASP A 61 1.53 -5.26 -6.88
N VAL A 62 1.52 -4.44 -5.82
CA VAL A 62 2.56 -3.42 -5.58
C VAL A 62 3.91 -4.09 -5.27
N GLU A 63 3.92 -5.14 -4.45
CA GLU A 63 5.13 -5.91 -4.15
C GLU A 63 5.74 -6.53 -5.41
N ARG A 64 4.90 -7.16 -6.26
CA ARG A 64 5.33 -7.75 -7.53
C ARG A 64 5.92 -6.70 -8.46
N TRP A 65 5.23 -5.58 -8.65
CA TRP A 65 5.75 -4.48 -9.47
C TRP A 65 7.07 -3.94 -8.93
N ALA A 66 7.18 -3.75 -7.61
CA ALA A 66 8.37 -3.22 -6.96
C ALA A 66 9.57 -4.16 -7.08
N ALA A 67 9.36 -5.49 -7.12
CA ALA A 67 10.45 -6.44 -7.32
C ALA A 67 11.15 -6.25 -8.67
N GLU A 68 10.42 -5.78 -9.69
CA GLU A 68 10.93 -5.60 -11.05
C GLU A 68 11.33 -4.14 -11.36
N HIS A 69 10.65 -3.16 -10.74
CA HIS A 69 10.70 -1.76 -11.15
C HIS A 69 11.05 -0.79 -10.00
N ARG A 70 11.57 -1.28 -8.87
CA ARG A 70 11.76 -0.47 -7.66
C ARG A 70 12.43 0.87 -7.99
N PRO A 71 11.77 2.01 -7.67
CA PRO A 71 12.44 3.29 -7.80
C PRO A 71 13.64 3.31 -6.86
N ARG A 72 14.70 4.03 -7.25
CA ARG A 72 15.75 4.37 -6.30
C ARG A 72 15.09 5.25 -5.23
N PRO A 73 15.29 4.97 -3.93
CA PRO A 73 14.81 5.87 -2.90
C PRO A 73 15.36 7.26 -3.20
N GLU A 74 14.51 8.28 -3.16
CA GLU A 74 15.02 9.64 -3.07
C GLU A 74 15.75 9.68 -1.73
N SER A 75 17.09 9.75 -1.74
CA SER A 75 17.82 9.90 -0.49
C SER A 75 17.21 11.10 0.24
N ASP A 76 16.86 10.93 1.52
CA ASP A 76 16.52 12.02 2.44
C ASP A 76 17.73 12.96 2.69
N GLU A 77 18.44 13.39 1.64
CA GLU A 77 19.08 14.70 1.64
C GLU A 77 17.96 15.74 1.53
N TYR A 78 17.20 15.83 2.61
CA TYR A 78 16.37 16.98 2.92
C TYR A 78 17.34 18.08 3.35
N ASP A 79 17.93 18.78 2.38
CA ASP A 79 18.52 20.10 2.59
C ASP A 79 17.38 21.00 3.05
N GLY A 80 17.32 21.20 4.38
CA GLY A 80 16.53 22.27 4.95
C GLY A 80 17.13 23.60 4.52
N SER A 81 16.74 24.09 3.35
CA SER A 81 16.98 25.47 2.94
C SER A 81 15.65 26.22 2.80
N GLU A 82 15.45 27.06 3.82
CA GLU A 82 14.75 28.37 3.87
C GLU A 82 13.21 28.43 3.82
#